data_AF-A0A831KE35-F1
#
_entry.id   AF-A0A831KE35-F1
#
_cell.length_a   1.000
_cell.length_b   1.000
_cell.length_c   1.000
_cell.angle_alpha   90.00
_cell.angle_beta   90.00
_cell.angle_gamma   90.00
#
_symmetry.space_group_name_H-M   'P 1'
#
loop_
_entity.id
_entity.type
_entity.pdbx_description
1 polymer ?
#
loop_
_entity_poly.entity_id
_entity_poly.type
_entity_poly.pdbx_seq_one_letter_code
_entity_poly.pdbx_strand_id
1 'polypeptide(L)'
;MPTLCLCGIDTGTGKSIATGLLARYLLQQGKTVQTQKLVQTGCTDRPGDILTHRRLMKKGWADEDEKGLTCPFCFPFPASPHLAAALAGRRID
;
A
#
# COMPACT_ATOMS: atom_id res chain seq x y z
N MET A 1 14.09 7.07 -11.30
CA MET A 1 13.92 5.73 -10.71
C MET A 1 12.83 5.00 -11.49
N PRO A 2 13.01 3.72 -11.83
CA PRO A 2 11.95 2.95 -12.47
C PRO A 2 10.79 2.72 -11.49
N THR A 3 9.55 2.84 -11.99
CA THR A 3 8.31 2.58 -11.25
C THR A 3 7.65 1.34 -11.80
N LEU A 4 7.29 0.39 -10.94
CA LEU A 4 6.58 -0.83 -11.31
C LEU A 4 5.14 -0.78 -10.77
N CYS A 5 4.16 -0.84 -11.67
CA CYS A 5 2.74 -0.89 -11.30
C CYS A 5 2.25 -2.34 -11.33
N LEU A 6 1.79 -2.84 -10.19
CA LEU A 6 1.20 -4.19 -10.09
C LEU A 6 -0.33 -4.08 -10.13
N CYS A 7 -0.90 -4.49 -11.27
CA CYS A 7 -2.33 -4.47 -11.52
C CYS A 7 -2.94 -5.88 -11.41
N GLY A 8 -4.24 -5.93 -11.15
CA GLY A 8 -4.99 -7.19 -11.11
C GLY A 8 -6.44 -6.91 -10.73
N ILE A 9 -7.36 -7.63 -11.36
CA ILE A 9 -8.79 -7.56 -11.06
C ILE A 9 -9.08 -8.29 -9.73
N ASP A 10 -10.18 -7.90 -9.08
CA ASP A 10 -10.66 -8.42 -7.80
C ASP A 10 -9.80 -8.12 -6.56
N THR A 11 -10.51 -8.02 -5.44
CA THR A 11 -9.90 -7.97 -4.11
C THR A 11 -9.40 -9.36 -3.74
N GLY A 12 -8.20 -9.46 -3.14
CA GLY A 12 -7.64 -10.74 -2.71
C GLY A 12 -6.90 -11.56 -3.77
N THR A 13 -6.85 -11.11 -5.03
CA THR A 13 -6.11 -11.80 -6.13
C THR A 13 -4.59 -11.93 -5.92
N GLY A 14 -4.04 -11.36 -4.83
CA GLY A 14 -2.63 -11.52 -4.46
C GLY A 14 -1.70 -10.35 -4.78
N LYS A 15 -2.21 -9.20 -5.22
CA LYS A 15 -1.41 -7.98 -5.54
C LYS A 15 -0.44 -7.59 -4.41
N SER A 16 -0.91 -7.54 -3.16
CA SER A 16 -0.08 -7.14 -2.01
C SER A 16 1.01 -8.17 -1.70
N ILE A 17 0.72 -9.46 -1.93
CA ILE A 17 1.71 -10.54 -1.80
C ILE A 17 2.80 -10.41 -2.86
N ALA A 18 2.39 -10.28 -4.13
CA ALA A 18 3.33 -10.12 -5.25
C ALA A 18 4.21 -8.87 -5.07
N THR A 19 3.62 -7.75 -4.65
CA THR A 19 4.33 -6.48 -4.41
C THR A 19 5.40 -6.63 -3.33
N GLY A 20 5.04 -7.19 -2.17
CA GLY A 20 5.99 -7.39 -1.06
C GLY A 20 7.12 -8.36 -1.41
N LEU A 21 6.82 -9.46 -2.10
CA LEU A 21 7.82 -10.46 -2.51
C LEU A 21 8.76 -9.92 -3.60
N LEU A 22 8.23 -9.21 -4.60
CA LEU A 22 9.05 -8.56 -5.63
C LEU A 22 9.98 -7.53 -5.00
N ALA A 23 9.46 -6.72 -4.08
CA ALA A 23 10.27 -5.73 -3.36
C ALA A 23 11.37 -6.41 -2.54
N ARG A 24 11.08 -7.52 -1.87
CA ARG A 24 12.10 -8.32 -1.18
C ARG A 24 13.18 -8.83 -2.13
N TYR A 25 12.79 -9.39 -3.26
CA TYR A 25 13.73 -9.90 -4.26
C TYR A 25 14.68 -8.79 -4.73
N LEU A 26 14.12 -7.62 -5.09
CA LEU A 26 14.92 -6.48 -5.55
C LEU A 26 15.87 -5.94 -4.46
N LEU A 27 15.42 -5.90 -3.20
CA LEU A 27 16.28 -5.56 -2.05
C LEU A 27 17.46 -6.54 -1.92
N GLN A 28 17.22 -7.85 -2.10
CA GLN A 28 18.28 -8.86 -2.07
C GLN A 28 19.27 -8.74 -3.22
N GLN A 29 18.89 -8.09 -4.33
CA GLN A 29 19.78 -7.74 -5.44
C GLN A 29 20.51 -6.40 -5.21
N GLY A 30 20.51 -5.87 -3.99
CA GLY A 30 21.18 -4.61 -3.64
C GLY A 30 20.50 -3.35 -4.19
N LYS A 31 19.24 -3.45 -4.66
CA LYS A 31 18.48 -2.27 -5.11
C LYS A 31 17.85 -1.55 -3.92
N THR A 32 17.75 -0.23 -4.02
CA THR A 32 16.92 0.56 -3.11
C THR A 32 15.48 0.52 -3.58
N VAL A 33 14.58 0.03 -2.72
CA VAL A 33 13.18 -0.24 -3.08
C VAL A 33 12.25 0.26 -1.99
N GLN A 34 11.16 0.90 -2.42
CA GLN A 34 10.02 1.23 -1.59
C GLN A 34 8.73 0.78 -2.27
N THR A 35 7.72 0.44 -1.46
CA THR A 35 6.38 0.04 -1.94
C THR A 35 5.34 1.07 -1.50
N GLN A 36 4.28 1.22 -2.28
CA GLN A 36 3.18 2.15 -2.00
C GLN A 36 1.82 1.52 -2.32
N LYS A 37 0.80 1.97 -1.60
CA LYS A 37 -0.62 1.74 -1.86
C LYS A 37 -1.31 3.09 -1.74
N LEU A 38 -1.52 3.78 -2.87
CA LEU A 38 -1.93 5.18 -2.86
C LEU A 38 -3.25 5.42 -2.12
N VAL A 39 -4.22 4.51 -2.29
CA VAL A 39 -5.50 4.54 -1.57
C VAL A 39 -5.82 3.16 -1.01
N GLN A 40 -6.19 3.10 0.26
CA GLN A 40 -6.76 1.92 0.91
C GLN A 40 -8.09 2.28 1.57
N THR A 41 -9.10 1.44 1.35
CA THR A 41 -10.43 1.56 1.97
C THR A 41 -10.69 0.37 2.88
N GLY A 42 -11.62 0.50 3.83
CA GLY A 42 -11.90 -0.57 4.80
C GLY A 42 -10.82 -0.72 5.88
N CYS A 43 -10.15 0.36 6.26
CA CYS A 43 -9.06 0.33 7.24
C CYS A 43 -9.11 1.53 8.19
N THR A 44 -9.08 1.27 9.50
CA THR A 44 -9.22 2.29 10.57
C THR A 44 -7.88 2.72 11.16
N ASP A 45 -6.91 1.82 11.21
CA ASP A 45 -5.60 2.06 11.84
C ASP A 45 -4.51 2.19 10.77
N ARG A 46 -3.59 1.22 10.72
CA ARG A 46 -2.52 1.17 9.74
C ARG A 46 -2.97 0.46 8.46
N PRO A 47 -2.57 0.96 7.28
CA PRO A 47 -2.87 0.35 5.99
C PRO A 47 -2.34 -1.09 5.91
N GLY A 48 -3.27 -2.04 5.96
CA GLY A 48 -3.00 -3.49 5.93
C GLY A 48 -2.15 -3.96 4.74
N ASP A 49 -2.27 -3.32 3.56
CA ASP A 49 -1.42 -3.65 2.42
C ASP A 49 0.05 -3.30 2.69
N ILE A 50 0.32 -2.12 3.27
CA ILE A 50 1.68 -1.71 3.66
C ILE A 50 2.24 -2.63 4.75
N LEU A 51 1.45 -2.96 5.77
CA LEU A 51 1.85 -3.94 6.79
C LEU A 51 2.26 -5.29 6.16
N THR A 52 1.46 -5.75 5.18
CA THR A 52 1.75 -6.97 4.41
C THR A 52 3.06 -6.83 3.63
N HIS A 53 3.28 -5.70 2.97
CA HIS A 53 4.53 -5.42 2.26
C HIS A 53 5.73 -5.49 3.21
N ARG A 54 5.69 -4.80 4.36
CA ARG A 54 6.79 -4.78 5.34
C ARG A 54 7.14 -6.17 5.86
N ARG A 55 6.11 -6.94 6.25
CA ARG A 55 6.28 -8.33 6.67
C ARG A 55 6.97 -9.17 5.59
N LEU A 56 6.52 -9.10 4.35
CA LEU A 56 7.08 -9.88 3.24
C LEU A 56 8.48 -9.42 2.83
N MET A 57 8.73 -8.11 2.87
CA MET A 57 10.03 -7.47 2.64
C MET A 57 11.05 -7.78 3.74
N LYS A 58 10.63 -8.38 4.87
CA LYS A 58 11.42 -8.53 6.09
C LYS A 58 11.97 -7.18 6.60
N LYS A 59 11.13 -6.15 6.57
CA LYS A 59 11.41 -4.82 7.11
C LYS A 59 10.41 -4.48 8.22
N GLY A 60 10.84 -3.64 9.16
CA GLY A 60 9.95 -3.02 10.14
C GLY A 60 9.08 -1.92 9.53
N TRP A 61 8.15 -1.40 10.33
CA TRP A 61 7.45 -0.16 10.03
C TRP A 61 8.46 0.99 9.96
N ALA A 62 8.41 1.78 8.89
CA ALA A 62 9.38 2.84 8.63
C ALA A 62 8.78 4.23 8.88
N ASP A 63 9.63 5.25 9.00
CA ASP A 63 9.22 6.64 9.18
C ASP A 63 8.34 7.13 8.03
N GLU A 64 8.59 6.68 6.79
CA GLU A 64 7.73 7.00 5.64
C GLU A 64 6.34 6.39 5.76
N ASP A 65 6.19 5.26 6.45
CA ASP A 65 4.89 4.65 6.70
C ASP A 65 4.12 5.47 7.75
N GLU A 66 4.81 5.91 8.81
CA GLU A 66 4.24 6.76 9.86
C GLU A 66 3.81 8.13 9.31
N LYS A 67 4.60 8.70 8.39
CA LYS A 67 4.27 9.95 7.68
C LYS A 67 3.18 9.78 6.62
N GLY A 68 2.66 8.58 6.40
CA GLY A 68 1.65 8.30 5.37
C GLY A 68 2.17 8.42 3.93
N LEU A 69 3.48 8.45 3.70
CA LEU A 69 4.05 8.60 2.35
C LEU A 69 3.89 7.33 1.50
N THR A 70 3.73 6.17 2.15
CA THR A 70 3.53 4.88 1.49
C THR A 70 2.06 4.55 1.28
N CYS A 71 1.16 5.20 2.02
CA CYS A 71 -0.28 5.16 1.83
C CYS A 71 -0.91 6.49 2.29
N PRO A 72 -0.98 7.50 1.41
CA PRO A 72 -1.44 8.84 1.78
C PRO A 72 -2.95 8.93 2.03
N PHE A 73 -3.73 7.99 1.49
CA PHE A 73 -5.18 7.95 1.66
C PHE A 73 -5.62 6.60 2.24
N CYS A 74 -5.99 6.62 3.52
CA CYS A 74 -6.59 5.49 4.20
C CYS A 74 -7.98 5.89 4.68
N PHE A 75 -9.01 5.15 4.27
CA PHE A 75 -10.40 5.44 4.61
C PHE A 75 -11.06 4.24 5.30
N PRO A 76 -11.88 4.48 6.35
CA PRO A 76 -12.46 3.40 7.14
C PRO A 76 -13.58 2.65 6.40
N PHE A 77 -14.33 3.34 5.53
CA PHE A 77 -15.48 2.73 4.86
C PHE A 77 -15.03 1.85 3.67
N PRO A 78 -15.40 0.56 3.62
CA PRO A 78 -14.96 -0.36 2.56
C PRO A 78 -15.77 -0.16 1.28
N ALA A 79 -15.43 0.87 0.51
CA ALA A 79 -16.04 1.17 -0.78
C ALA A 79 -15.00 1.61 -1.81
N SER A 80 -15.48 2.10 -2.97
CA SER A 80 -14.62 2.74 -3.95
C SER A 80 -13.88 3.94 -3.31
N PRO A 81 -12.64 4.24 -3.74
CA PRO A 81 -11.85 5.35 -3.22
C PRO A 81 -12.64 6.66 -3.10
N HIS A 82 -13.34 7.07 -4.16
CA HIS A 82 -14.10 8.31 -4.20
C HIS A 82 -15.26 8.33 -3.19
N LEU A 83 -16.02 7.23 -3.08
CA LEU A 83 -17.13 7.13 -2.13
C LEU A 83 -16.61 7.12 -0.68
N ALA A 84 -15.56 6.34 -0.41
CA ALA A 84 -14.96 6.27 0.92
C ALA A 84 -14.36 7.62 1.34
N ALA A 85 -13.74 8.35 0.41
CA ALA A 85 -13.24 9.71 0.64
C ALA A 85 -14.39 10.68 0.96
N ALA A 86 -15.45 10.68 0.14
CA ALA A 86 -16.62 11.55 0.33
C ALA A 86 -17.30 11.30 1.69
N LEU A 87 -17.48 10.03 2.08
CA LEU A 87 -18.01 9.67 3.39
C LEU A 87 -17.10 10.08 4.56
N ALA A 88 -15.80 10.16 4.31
CA ALA A 88 -14.82 10.68 5.26
C ALA A 88 -14.67 12.22 5.20
N GLY A 89 -15.51 12.93 4.44
CA GLY A 89 -15.44 14.39 4.28
C GLY A 89 -14.18 14.87 3.55
N ARG A 90 -13.51 14.00 2.80
CA ARG A 90 -12.29 14.31 2.04
C ARG A 90 -12.55 14.20 0.54
N ARG A 91 -11.76 14.94 -0.24
CA ARG A 91 -11.71 14.82 -1.70
C ARG A 91 -10.38 14.20 -2.12
N ILE A 92 -10.44 13.32 -3.09
CA ILE A 92 -9.29 12.74 -3.79
C ILE A 92 -9.56 12.89 -5.29
N ASP A 93 -8.51 13.10 -6.08
CA ASP A 93 -8.56 13.22 -7.54
C ASP A 93 -7.77 12.07 -8.20
#